data_AF-A0A5C6BDX4-F1
#
_entry.id   AF-A0A5C6BDX4-F1
#
_cell.length_a   1.000
_cell.length_b   1.000
_cell.length_c   1.000
_cell.angle_alpha   90.00
_cell.angle_beta   90.00
_cell.angle_gamma   90.00
#
_symmetry.space_group_name_H-M   'P 1'
#
loop_
_entity.id
_entity.type
_entity.pdbx_description
1 polymer ?
#
loop_
_entity_poly.entity_id
_entity_poly.type
_entity_poly.pdbx_seq_one_letter_code
_entity_poly.pdbx_strand_id
1 'polypeptide(L)'
;MAHSYVELSGNDILAKDSDIEWLCAFLFEAHKEHSAGKMESDKLDNLFEYWTTDEAFPGPGCTDLQLDDFLDDSKTKMQLILLLDEVHAKITAYGEYIPPEEMNRHVGLTEYSGYTANKPVVQMLGFLKKFRDLVEHSLVDDML
;
A
#
# COMPACT_ATOMS: atom_id res chain seq x y z
N MET A 1 -3.55 14.64 -12.61
CA MET A 1 -3.43 13.39 -11.83
C MET A 1 -4.77 13.10 -11.22
N ALA A 2 -5.31 11.92 -11.49
CA ALA A 2 -6.57 11.48 -10.92
C ALA A 2 -6.40 11.06 -9.45
N HIS A 3 -7.51 10.94 -8.75
CA HIS A 3 -7.58 10.54 -7.35
C HIS A 3 -8.59 9.41 -7.23
N SER A 4 -8.29 8.45 -6.38
CA SER A 4 -9.16 7.33 -6.05
C SER A 4 -9.41 7.31 -4.55
N TYR A 5 -10.50 6.66 -4.17
CA TYR A 5 -10.82 6.37 -2.79
C TYR A 5 -10.22 5.02 -2.41
N VAL A 6 -9.58 4.96 -1.25
CA VAL A 6 -9.19 3.69 -0.62
C VAL A 6 -10.12 3.48 0.56
N GLU A 7 -10.94 2.45 0.49
CA GLU A 7 -11.96 2.12 1.49
C GLU A 7 -11.58 0.88 2.29
N LEU A 8 -11.88 0.90 3.59
CA LEU A 8 -11.82 -0.25 4.48
C LEU A 8 -12.85 -0.08 5.60
N SER A 9 -13.76 -1.04 5.74
CA SER A 9 -14.75 -1.13 6.81
C SER A 9 -15.61 0.14 6.92
N GLY A 10 -16.03 0.69 5.76
CA GLY A 10 -16.87 1.89 5.67
C GLY A 10 -16.15 3.21 5.99
N ASN A 11 -14.82 3.18 6.16
CA ASN A 11 -13.98 4.37 6.24
C ASN A 11 -13.23 4.54 4.92
N ASP A 12 -13.05 5.78 4.45
CA ASP A 12 -12.34 6.06 3.21
C ASP A 12 -11.25 7.11 3.36
N ILE A 13 -10.22 7.01 2.52
CA ILE A 13 -9.24 8.05 2.31
C ILE A 13 -9.17 8.41 0.82
N LEU A 14 -9.23 9.70 0.52
CA LEU A 14 -8.97 10.22 -0.83
C LEU A 14 -7.46 10.42 -1.03
N ALA A 15 -6.91 9.77 -2.06
CA ALA A 15 -5.50 9.84 -2.41
C ALA A 15 -5.27 9.95 -3.91
N LYS A 16 -4.10 10.45 -4.33
CA LYS A 16 -3.72 10.41 -5.74
C LYS A 16 -3.44 8.97 -6.11
N ASP A 17 -3.82 8.54 -7.32
CA ASP A 17 -3.56 7.17 -7.78
C ASP A 17 -2.07 6.83 -7.68
N SER A 18 -1.19 7.76 -8.05
CA SER A 18 0.25 7.59 -7.85
C SER A 18 0.68 7.42 -6.39
N ASP A 19 0.01 8.05 -5.40
CA ASP A 19 0.35 7.78 -3.99
C ASP A 19 -0.03 6.32 -3.62
N ILE A 20 -1.15 5.83 -4.15
CA ILE A 20 -1.66 4.47 -3.93
C ILE A 20 -0.73 3.42 -4.57
N GLU A 21 -0.41 3.57 -5.86
CA GLU A 21 0.50 2.68 -6.60
C GLU A 21 1.86 2.56 -5.90
N TRP A 22 2.41 3.68 -5.42
CA TRP A 22 3.66 3.71 -4.69
C TRP A 22 3.57 2.93 -3.37
N LEU A 23 2.48 3.10 -2.61
CA LEU A 23 2.26 2.36 -1.37
C LEU A 23 2.16 0.86 -1.64
N CYS A 24 1.34 0.46 -2.61
CA CYS A 24 1.17 -0.93 -3.01
C CYS A 24 2.51 -1.57 -3.40
N ALA A 25 3.35 -0.83 -4.13
CA ALA A 25 4.67 -1.30 -4.53
C ALA A 25 5.65 -1.53 -3.38
N PHE A 26 5.71 -0.59 -2.44
CA PHE A 26 6.57 -0.76 -1.26
C PHE A 26 6.10 -1.90 -0.36
N LEU A 27 4.78 -2.03 -0.15
CA LEU A 27 4.21 -3.11 0.66
C LEU A 27 4.44 -4.48 0.01
N PHE A 28 4.23 -4.58 -1.30
CA PHE A 28 4.50 -5.80 -2.06
C PHE A 28 5.97 -6.24 -1.94
N GLU A 29 6.92 -5.31 -2.09
CA GLU A 29 8.34 -5.61 -1.96
C GLU A 29 8.71 -6.03 -0.53
N ALA A 30 8.28 -5.26 0.48
CA ALA A 30 8.52 -5.58 1.89
C ALA A 30 7.97 -6.96 2.24
N HIS A 31 6.76 -7.29 1.75
CA HIS A 31 6.17 -8.60 1.93
C HIS A 31 7.01 -9.69 1.29
N LYS A 32 7.46 -9.54 0.03
CA LYS A 32 8.33 -10.52 -0.64
C LYS A 32 9.66 -10.76 0.07
N GLU A 33 10.25 -9.72 0.66
CA GLU A 33 11.45 -9.85 1.50
C GLU A 33 11.16 -10.70 2.76
N HIS A 34 9.93 -10.68 3.27
CA HIS A 34 9.48 -11.41 4.46
C HIS A 34 8.91 -12.81 4.19
N SER A 35 8.30 -13.06 3.02
CA SER A 35 7.87 -14.38 2.55
C SER A 35 9.05 -15.35 2.43
N ALA A 36 10.28 -14.82 2.33
CA ALA A 36 11.51 -15.61 2.41
C ALA A 36 11.79 -16.19 3.82
N GLY A 37 10.96 -15.94 4.85
CA GLY A 37 11.09 -16.72 6.08
C GLY A 37 10.21 -16.49 7.31
N LYS A 38 9.25 -15.53 7.40
CA LYS A 38 8.58 -15.29 8.71
C LYS A 38 7.11 -14.82 8.75
N MET A 39 6.50 -14.38 7.65
CA MET A 39 5.08 -13.97 7.64
C MET A 39 4.25 -14.93 6.79
N GLU A 40 3.57 -15.88 7.44
CA GLU A 40 2.57 -16.73 6.80
C GLU A 40 1.21 -16.06 6.90
N SER A 41 0.75 -15.46 5.80
CA SER A 41 -0.64 -15.05 5.63
C SER A 41 -1.05 -15.16 4.17
N ASP A 42 -1.69 -16.28 3.84
CA ASP A 42 -2.28 -16.53 2.53
C ASP A 42 -3.19 -15.37 2.07
N LYS A 43 -3.80 -14.63 3.01
CA LYS A 43 -4.65 -13.47 2.70
C LYS A 43 -3.86 -12.26 2.23
N LEU A 44 -2.71 -11.95 2.86
CA LEU A 44 -1.83 -10.88 2.38
C LEU A 44 -1.17 -11.27 1.06
N ASP A 45 -0.79 -12.55 0.89
CA ASP A 45 -0.31 -13.06 -0.39
C ASP A 45 -1.35 -12.80 -1.49
N ASN A 46 -2.61 -13.21 -1.27
CA ASN A 46 -3.68 -13.01 -2.25
C ASN A 46 -4.00 -11.52 -2.50
N LEU A 47 -4.01 -10.68 -1.47
CA LEU A 47 -4.21 -9.23 -1.61
C LEU A 47 -3.14 -8.60 -2.52
N PHE A 48 -1.89 -8.97 -2.26
CA PHE A 48 -0.74 -8.46 -2.98
C PHE A 48 -0.66 -9.02 -4.41
N GLU A 49 -1.08 -10.27 -4.62
CA GLU A 49 -1.27 -10.83 -5.95
C GLU A 49 -2.37 -10.07 -6.72
N TYR A 50 -3.51 -9.79 -6.09
CA TYR A 50 -4.58 -8.99 -6.69
C TYR A 50 -4.12 -7.60 -7.13
N TRP A 51 -3.31 -6.91 -6.31
CA TRP A 51 -2.72 -5.62 -6.67
C TRP A 51 -1.74 -5.67 -7.85
N THR A 52 -1.33 -6.86 -8.30
CA THR A 52 -0.51 -7.00 -9.53
C THR A 52 -1.35 -7.07 -10.80
N THR A 53 -2.68 -7.08 -10.68
CA THR A 53 -3.62 -7.21 -11.80
C THR A 53 -4.16 -5.87 -12.26
N ASP A 54 -4.61 -5.81 -13.52
CA ASP A 54 -5.31 -4.64 -14.07
C ASP A 54 -6.65 -4.37 -13.37
N GLU A 55 -7.20 -5.35 -12.64
CA GLU A 55 -8.47 -5.19 -11.91
C GLU A 55 -8.33 -4.24 -10.72
N ALA A 56 -7.16 -4.20 -10.08
CA ALA A 56 -6.88 -3.27 -8.99
C ALA A 56 -6.63 -1.83 -9.49
N PHE A 57 -6.14 -1.70 -10.73
CA PHE A 57 -5.78 -0.43 -11.36
C PHE A 57 -6.38 -0.29 -12.77
N PRO A 58 -7.72 -0.35 -12.92
CA PRO A 58 -8.38 -0.39 -14.23
C PRO A 58 -8.25 0.93 -15.00
N GLY A 59 -7.92 2.02 -14.30
CA GLY A 59 -7.70 3.33 -14.90
C GLY A 59 -7.64 4.47 -13.88
N PRO A 60 -7.48 5.72 -14.36
CA PRO A 60 -7.29 6.88 -13.51
C PRO A 60 -8.57 7.20 -12.72
N GLY A 61 -8.44 7.33 -11.40
CA GLY A 61 -9.55 7.57 -10.49
C GLY A 61 -10.45 6.36 -10.26
N CYS A 62 -9.98 5.18 -10.64
CA CYS A 62 -10.72 3.92 -10.52
C CYS A 62 -9.92 2.85 -9.78
N THR A 63 -8.91 3.21 -8.99
CA THR A 63 -8.17 2.24 -8.18
C THR A 63 -9.10 1.58 -7.16
N ASP A 64 -9.11 0.25 -7.15
CA ASP A 64 -9.86 -0.57 -6.20
C ASP A 64 -8.88 -1.56 -5.56
N LEU A 65 -8.67 -1.45 -4.25
CA LEU A 65 -7.73 -2.31 -3.54
C LEU A 65 -8.40 -3.51 -2.87
N GLN A 66 -9.73 -3.58 -2.90
CA GLN A 66 -10.55 -4.64 -2.27
C GLN A 66 -10.15 -4.97 -0.82
N LEU A 67 -9.80 -3.95 -0.03
CA LEU A 67 -9.23 -4.18 1.31
C LEU A 67 -10.16 -4.99 2.22
N ASP A 68 -11.48 -4.76 2.17
CA ASP A 68 -12.45 -5.50 2.98
C ASP A 68 -12.52 -7.01 2.65
N ASP A 69 -12.19 -7.41 1.42
CA ASP A 69 -12.24 -8.82 1.02
C ASP A 69 -11.05 -9.63 1.57
N PHE A 70 -9.92 -8.95 1.86
CA PHE A 70 -8.69 -9.59 2.33
C PHE A 70 -8.31 -9.25 3.77
N LEU A 71 -8.80 -8.13 4.32
CA LEU A 71 -8.53 -7.65 5.68
C LEU A 71 -9.76 -7.79 6.59
N ASP A 72 -10.33 -8.98 6.62
CA ASP A 72 -11.52 -9.36 7.42
C ASP A 72 -11.20 -9.81 8.85
N ASP A 73 -9.92 -9.97 9.19
CA ASP A 73 -9.50 -10.42 10.52
C ASP A 73 -8.34 -9.61 11.11
N SER A 74 -8.35 -9.50 12.44
CA SER A 74 -7.40 -8.70 13.19
C SER A 74 -5.95 -9.20 13.07
N LYS A 75 -5.72 -10.49 12.84
CA LYS A 75 -4.35 -11.04 12.67
C LYS A 75 -3.75 -10.51 11.37
N THR A 76 -4.52 -10.54 10.28
CA THR A 76 -4.12 -10.06 8.96
C THR A 76 -3.91 -8.54 8.96
N LYS A 77 -4.82 -7.78 9.60
CA LYS A 77 -4.65 -6.33 9.82
C LYS A 77 -3.37 -6.01 10.60
N MET A 78 -3.08 -6.74 11.68
CA MET A 78 -1.84 -6.56 12.46
C MET A 78 -0.57 -6.88 11.65
N GLN A 79 -0.62 -7.90 10.78
CA GLN A 79 0.49 -8.21 9.88
C GLN A 79 0.72 -7.08 8.87
N LEU A 80 -0.35 -6.51 8.30
CA LEU A 80 -0.24 -5.35 7.42
C LEU A 80 0.35 -4.14 8.15
N ILE A 81 -0.04 -3.88 9.41
CA ILE A 81 0.54 -2.80 10.23
C ILE A 81 2.05 -2.97 10.40
N LEU A 82 2.54 -4.19 10.63
CA LEU A 82 3.98 -4.45 10.73
C LEU A 82 4.70 -4.14 9.41
N LEU A 83 4.13 -4.52 8.26
CA LEU A 83 4.67 -4.16 6.95
C LEU A 83 4.66 -2.64 6.72
N LEU A 84 3.61 -1.95 7.16
CA LEU A 84 3.52 -0.48 7.09
C LEU A 84 4.63 0.19 7.92
N ASP A 85 4.94 -0.32 9.11
CA ASP A 85 6.02 0.21 9.95
C ASP A 85 7.41 -0.01 9.32
N GLU A 86 7.63 -1.15 8.65
CA GLU A 86 8.85 -1.43 7.89
C GLU A 86 9.00 -0.50 6.69
N VAL A 87 7.94 -0.35 5.89
CA VAL A 87 7.90 0.59 4.77
C VAL A 87 8.11 2.02 5.26
N HIS A 88 7.55 2.40 6.41
CA HIS A 88 7.78 3.71 7.01
C HIS A 88 9.27 3.93 7.31
N ALA A 89 9.93 2.95 7.94
CA ALA A 89 11.36 3.02 8.26
C ALA A 89 12.21 3.12 6.98
N LYS A 90 11.90 2.30 5.96
CA LYS A 90 12.58 2.30 4.65
C LYS A 90 12.45 3.66 3.96
N ILE A 91 11.24 4.20 3.85
CA ILE A 91 10.98 5.50 3.21
C ILE A 91 11.68 6.64 3.96
N THR A 92 11.66 6.60 5.29
CA THR A 92 12.34 7.60 6.13
C THR A 92 13.85 7.61 5.88
N ALA A 93 14.46 6.45 5.60
CA ALA A 93 15.90 6.34 5.38
C ALA A 93 16.39 7.02 4.08
N TYR A 94 15.50 7.28 3.11
CA TYR A 94 15.86 7.95 1.85
C TYR A 94 16.14 9.45 2.00
N GLY A 95 15.80 10.08 3.12
CA GLY A 95 16.02 11.51 3.35
C GLY A 95 14.91 12.38 2.77
N GLU A 96 15.21 13.24 1.79
CA GLU A 96 14.23 14.20 1.26
C GLU A 96 13.36 13.63 0.13
N TYR A 97 13.94 12.79 -0.74
CA TYR A 97 13.29 12.24 -1.92
C TYR A 97 13.56 10.75 -2.05
N ILE A 98 12.58 10.02 -2.57
CA ILE A 98 12.75 8.60 -2.88
C ILE A 98 13.66 8.48 -4.12
N PRO A 99 14.72 7.65 -4.08
CA PRO A 99 15.64 7.51 -5.19
C PRO A 99 14.95 6.99 -6.45
N PRO A 100 15.30 7.50 -7.66
CA PRO A 100 14.76 6.99 -8.91
C PRO A 100 15.04 5.51 -9.17
N GLU A 101 16.07 4.93 -8.55
CA GLU A 101 16.36 3.50 -8.73
C GLU A 101 15.31 2.62 -8.05
N GLU A 102 14.79 3.05 -6.91
CA GLU A 102 13.69 2.38 -6.22
C GLU A 102 12.44 2.44 -7.10
N MET A 103 12.20 3.57 -7.79
CA MET A 103 11.11 3.68 -8.77
C MET A 103 11.15 2.56 -9.81
N ASN A 104 12.32 2.31 -10.41
CA ASN A 104 12.48 1.35 -11.49
C ASN A 104 12.34 -0.11 -11.03
N ARG A 105 12.54 -0.41 -9.75
CA ARG A 105 12.25 -1.76 -9.20
C ARG A 105 10.76 -2.03 -9.08
N HIS A 106 9.96 -0.97 -9.03
CA HIS A 106 8.51 -1.02 -8.85
C HIS A 106 7.72 -0.84 -10.16
N VAL A 107 8.40 -0.49 -11.26
CA VAL A 107 7.84 -0.46 -12.62
C VAL A 107 7.56 -1.90 -13.06
N GLY A 108 6.40 -2.41 -12.68
CA GLY A 108 5.98 -3.79 -12.94
C GLY A 108 4.65 -4.17 -12.28
N LEU A 109 4.13 -3.36 -11.37
CA LEU A 109 2.78 -3.56 -10.80
C LEU A 109 1.68 -2.93 -11.64
N THR A 110 1.96 -1.88 -12.43
CA THR A 110 0.99 -1.30 -13.36
C THR A 110 1.69 -0.79 -14.63
N GLU A 111 1.03 -0.90 -15.79
CA GLU A 111 1.48 -0.25 -17.04
C GLU A 111 1.28 1.28 -17.02
N TYR A 112 0.72 1.82 -15.94
CA TYR A 112 0.46 3.25 -15.78
C TYR A 112 1.75 4.02 -15.49
N SER A 113 2.28 4.62 -16.55
CA SER A 113 3.48 5.47 -16.59
C SER A 113 3.36 6.82 -15.85
N GLY A 114 2.58 6.89 -14.77
CA GLY A 114 2.34 8.10 -13.96
C GLY A 114 3.41 8.41 -12.91
N TYR A 115 4.44 7.57 -12.78
CA TYR A 115 5.51 7.72 -11.80
C TYR A 115 6.33 9.00 -12.03
N THR A 116 6.04 10.06 -11.28
CA THR A 116 6.89 11.26 -11.25
C THR A 116 8.23 10.93 -10.61
N ALA A 117 9.33 11.16 -11.34
CA ALA A 117 10.72 10.80 -11.04
C ALA A 117 11.31 11.28 -9.69
N ASN A 118 10.55 11.98 -8.85
CA ASN A 118 11.03 12.62 -7.62
C ASN A 118 9.90 12.67 -6.59
N LYS A 119 9.52 11.54 -6.01
CA LYS A 119 8.49 11.51 -4.98
C LYS A 119 9.07 12.06 -3.65
N PRO A 120 8.52 13.15 -3.08
CA PRO A 120 9.00 13.66 -1.81
C PRO A 120 8.69 12.66 -0.69
N VAL A 121 9.68 12.38 0.17
CA VAL A 121 9.51 11.46 1.32
C VAL A 121 8.37 11.92 2.21
N VAL A 122 8.27 13.22 2.48
CA VAL A 122 7.17 13.80 3.29
C VAL A 122 5.78 13.50 2.74
N GLN A 123 5.62 13.46 1.42
CA GLN A 123 4.33 13.16 0.79
C GLN A 123 3.98 11.70 0.99
N MET A 124 4.93 10.79 0.78
CA MET A 124 4.71 9.36 0.96
C MET A 124 4.47 8.99 2.41
N LEU A 125 5.26 9.52 3.35
CA LEU A 125 5.03 9.30 4.78
C LEU A 125 3.66 9.87 5.22
N GLY A 126 3.25 11.01 4.66
CA GLY A 126 1.92 11.57 4.91
C GLY A 126 0.79 10.65 4.45
N PHE A 127 0.92 10.01 3.28
CA PHE A 127 -0.08 9.05 2.81
C PHE A 127 -0.02 7.73 3.58
N LEU A 128 1.18 7.21 3.83
CA LEU A 128 1.41 5.99 4.62
C LEU A 128 0.76 6.10 6.01
N LYS A 129 0.89 7.26 6.66
CA LYS A 129 0.21 7.52 7.94
C LYS A 129 -1.31 7.44 7.80
N LYS A 130 -1.90 8.06 6.77
CA LYS A 130 -3.36 8.00 6.56
C LYS A 130 -3.86 6.57 6.32
N PHE A 131 -3.12 5.80 5.55
CA PHE A 131 -3.43 4.40 5.29
C PHE A 131 -3.29 3.55 6.56
N ARG A 132 -2.25 3.77 7.36
CA ARG A 132 -2.08 3.14 8.66
C ARG A 132 -3.23 3.48 9.61
N ASP A 133 -3.60 4.77 9.69
CA ASP A 133 -4.73 5.23 10.49
C ASP A 133 -6.02 4.51 10.03
N LEU A 134 -6.25 4.34 8.72
CA LEU A 134 -7.40 3.60 8.17
C LEU A 134 -7.44 2.14 8.65
N VAL A 135 -6.31 1.42 8.58
CA VAL A 135 -6.21 0.02 9.04
C VAL A 135 -6.41 -0.08 10.55
N GLU A 136 -5.82 0.83 11.33
CA GLU A 136 -5.97 0.81 12.80
C GLU A 136 -7.39 1.10 13.27
N HIS A 137 -8.13 2.01 12.61
CA HIS A 137 -9.53 2.25 12.94
C HIS A 137 -10.36 0.98 12.74
N SER A 138 -10.18 0.30 11.60
CA SER A 138 -10.86 -0.97 11.33
C SER A 138 -10.52 -2.08 12.33
N LEU A 139 -9.35 -2.02 12.97
CA LEU A 139 -8.94 -3.00 13.98
C LEU A 139 -9.64 -2.75 15.32
N VAL A 140 -9.88 -1.49 15.68
CA VAL A 140 -10.62 -1.13 16.90
C VAL A 140 -12.07 -1.59 16.79
N ASP A 141 -12.67 -1.44 15.62
CA ASP A 141 -14.05 -1.87 15.36
C ASP A 141 -14.22 -3.40 15.49
N ASP A 142 -13.21 -4.20 15.14
CA ASP A 142 -13.24 -5.67 15.33
C ASP A 142 -13.21 -6.09 16.81
N MET A 143 -12.72 -5.22 17.70
CA MET A 143 -12.50 -5.51 19.12
C MET A 143 -13.69 -5.11 20.02
N LEU A 144 -14.73 -4.49 19.46
CA LEU A 144 -15.93 -4.00 20.16
C LEU A 144 -17.12 -4.95 19.97
#